data_AF-A0AB37TNH7-F1
#
_entry.id   AF-A0AB37TNH7-F1
#
_cell.length_a   1.000
_cell.length_b   1.000
_cell.length_c   1.000
_cell.angle_alpha   90.00
_cell.angle_beta   90.00
_cell.angle_gamma   90.00
#
_symmetry.space_group_name_H-M   'P 1'
#
loop_
_entity.id
_entity.type
_entity.pdbx_description
1 polymer ?
#
loop_
_entity_poly.entity_id
_entity_poly.type
_entity_poly.pdbx_seq_one_letter_code
_entity_poly.pdbx_strand_id
1 'polypeptide(L)'
;MGRGEMENHSGRRRLTWSNVEWNRAAALCTGQLPLVWLAWWFVMEAGHDDYDQGGGAFLGIFCVMPILPLLGLLHATAQIMPAATLARLRPRAVRGPEWAWHLGGSALIGTGWSALGYALWGWPVADALPWFAGVGALPVLLLARLRGRPWGPWGAWLRSAGASFVLFVVCGVSAASLASHYDPPQLSEGQLVGDWRGADGSVLRLAPGGQAELTRVPAHNDVDEDGDFSLCDGTGTWTREEGNDFQNTDRDGVLVRLDGECGQETYWTIGGTTLKPELFVLFGDPDAGELRILTQR
;
A
#
# COMPACT_ATOMS: atom_id res chain seq x y z
N MET A 1 42.13 21.80 -56.91
CA MET A 1 40.65 21.96 -57.06
C MET A 1 40.00 20.97 -56.12
N GLY A 2 39.56 21.44 -54.95
CA GLY A 2 38.88 20.63 -53.95
C GLY A 2 37.37 20.61 -54.22
N ARG A 3 36.77 19.42 -54.19
CA ARG A 3 35.32 19.24 -54.18
C ARG A 3 34.99 18.67 -52.81
N GLY A 4 34.72 19.56 -51.86
CA GLY A 4 34.16 19.17 -50.57
C GLY A 4 32.71 18.76 -50.78
N GLU A 5 32.43 17.47 -50.57
CA GLU A 5 31.09 16.99 -50.30
C GLU A 5 30.60 17.66 -49.02
N MET A 6 29.73 18.67 -49.16
CA MET A 6 28.90 19.12 -48.06
C MET A 6 27.85 18.06 -47.81
N GLU A 7 28.18 17.12 -46.93
CA GLU A 7 27.23 16.20 -46.33
C GLU A 7 26.25 17.04 -45.51
N ASN A 8 25.08 17.28 -46.09
CA ASN A 8 24.02 18.05 -45.48
C ASN A 8 23.41 17.19 -44.36
N HIS A 9 23.99 17.25 -43.16
CA HIS A 9 23.44 16.65 -41.94
C HIS A 9 22.19 17.44 -41.52
N SER A 10 21.10 17.26 -42.27
CA SER A 10 19.76 17.53 -41.76
C SER A 10 19.52 16.58 -40.59
N GLY A 11 19.76 17.06 -39.38
CA GLY A 11 19.62 16.32 -38.13
C GLY A 11 18.18 15.85 -37.90
N ARG A 12 17.80 14.73 -38.51
CA ARG A 12 16.64 13.95 -38.08
C ARG A 12 16.95 13.47 -36.66
N ARG A 13 16.20 13.99 -35.68
CA ARG A 13 16.17 13.41 -34.33
C ARG A 13 15.82 11.92 -34.50
N ARG A 14 16.77 11.02 -34.23
CA ARG A 14 16.46 9.59 -34.15
C ARG A 14 15.46 9.40 -33.01
N LEU A 15 14.25 8.99 -33.38
CA LEU A 15 13.21 8.49 -32.49
C LEU A 15 13.39 6.99 -32.20
N THR A 16 14.39 6.36 -32.82
CA THR A 16 14.76 4.97 -32.60
C THR A 16 15.74 4.87 -31.43
N TRP A 17 15.48 3.89 -30.57
CA TRP A 17 16.29 3.61 -29.38
C TRP A 17 17.18 2.41 -29.65
N SER A 18 18.42 2.48 -29.17
CA SER A 18 19.35 1.36 -29.25
C SER A 18 18.93 0.22 -28.33
N ASN A 19 19.27 -1.02 -28.68
CA ASN A 19 19.06 -2.19 -27.81
C ASN A 19 19.73 -2.01 -26.44
N VAL A 20 20.84 -1.26 -26.40
CA VAL A 20 21.55 -0.93 -25.15
C VAL A 20 20.73 -0.01 -24.26
N GLU A 21 20.08 1.02 -24.81
CA GLU A 21 19.21 1.92 -24.05
C GLU A 21 17.96 1.17 -23.52
N TRP A 22 17.34 0.34 -24.36
CA TRP A 22 16.23 -0.53 -23.95
C TRP A 22 16.61 -1.47 -22.81
N ASN A 23 17.74 -2.16 -22.94
CA ASN A 23 18.22 -3.09 -21.93
C ASN A 23 18.54 -2.39 -20.60
N ARG A 24 19.08 -1.16 -20.65
CA ARG A 24 19.33 -0.35 -19.43
C ARG A 24 18.03 0.11 -18.78
N ALA A 25 17.06 0.56 -19.57
CA ALA A 25 15.75 0.96 -19.07
C ALA A 25 15.05 -0.23 -18.39
N ALA A 26 15.01 -1.39 -19.04
CA ALA A 26 14.45 -2.61 -18.48
C ALA A 26 15.17 -3.03 -17.19
N ALA A 27 16.51 -3.06 -17.18
CA ALA A 27 17.27 -3.43 -15.98
C ALA A 27 17.01 -2.50 -14.78
N LEU A 28 16.93 -1.18 -15.01
CA LEU A 28 16.62 -0.21 -13.95
C LEU A 28 15.16 -0.33 -13.51
N CYS A 29 14.24 -0.55 -14.44
CA CYS A 29 12.84 -0.78 -14.12
C CYS A 29 12.66 -2.06 -13.30
N THR A 30 13.36 -3.15 -13.62
CA THR A 30 13.35 -4.38 -12.82
C THR A 30 13.93 -4.13 -11.42
N GLY A 31 15.08 -3.44 -11.34
CA GLY A 31 15.75 -3.19 -10.08
C GLY A 31 14.96 -2.33 -9.08
N GLN A 32 14.01 -1.53 -9.52
CA GLN A 32 13.18 -0.76 -8.58
C GLN A 32 11.98 -1.55 -8.03
N LEU A 33 11.52 -2.60 -8.72
CA LEU A 33 10.24 -3.25 -8.41
C LEU A 33 10.16 -3.77 -6.97
N PRO A 34 11.24 -4.34 -6.38
CA PRO A 34 11.22 -4.69 -4.98
C PRO A 34 10.97 -3.51 -4.04
N LEU A 35 11.43 -2.30 -4.38
CA LEU A 35 11.19 -1.09 -3.59
C LEU A 35 9.76 -0.58 -3.74
N VAL A 36 9.19 -0.68 -4.95
CA VAL A 36 7.79 -0.34 -5.20
C VAL A 36 6.88 -1.29 -4.44
N TRP A 37 7.18 -2.60 -4.48
CA TRP A 37 6.47 -3.60 -3.69
C TRP A 37 6.62 -3.33 -2.19
N LEU A 38 7.82 -3.02 -1.71
CA LEU A 38 8.04 -2.74 -0.29
C LEU A 38 7.27 -1.50 0.17
N ALA A 39 7.28 -0.43 -0.64
CA ALA A 39 6.49 0.76 -0.36
C ALA A 39 4.99 0.44 -0.36
N TRP A 40 4.51 -0.37 -1.31
CA TRP A 40 3.11 -0.79 -1.36
C TRP A 40 2.74 -1.63 -0.15
N TRP A 41 3.56 -2.62 0.21
CA TRP A 41 3.39 -3.45 1.41
C TRP A 41 3.36 -2.59 2.68
N PHE A 42 4.26 -1.62 2.81
CA PHE A 42 4.27 -0.74 3.97
C PHE A 42 3.02 0.16 4.02
N VAL A 43 2.57 0.70 2.89
CA VAL A 43 1.41 1.61 2.86
C VAL A 43 0.09 0.86 3.03
N MET A 44 -0.05 -0.33 2.43
CA MET A 44 -1.32 -1.04 2.37
C MET A 44 -1.49 -2.10 3.45
N GLU A 45 -0.39 -2.66 3.94
CA GLU A 45 -0.41 -3.80 4.87
C GLU A 45 0.20 -3.40 6.21
N ALA A 46 1.51 -3.13 6.25
CA ALA A 46 2.25 -3.05 7.51
C ALA A 46 2.07 -1.72 8.26
N GLY A 47 1.62 -0.67 7.58
CA GLY A 47 1.36 0.64 8.18
C GLY A 47 -0.06 0.78 8.71
N HIS A 48 -0.88 -0.26 8.59
CA HIS A 48 -2.24 -0.32 9.07
C HIS A 48 -2.32 -1.25 10.28
N ASP A 49 -3.35 -1.05 11.11
CA ASP A 49 -3.68 -2.00 12.17
C ASP A 49 -4.03 -3.35 11.51
N ASP A 50 -3.31 -4.41 11.89
CA ASP A 50 -3.51 -5.75 11.37
C ASP A 50 -4.68 -6.48 12.05
N TYR A 51 -5.33 -5.83 13.02
CA TYR A 51 -6.46 -6.39 13.79
C TYR A 51 -6.14 -7.77 14.36
N ASP A 52 -4.88 -7.97 14.76
CA ASP A 52 -4.31 -9.23 15.25
C ASP A 52 -4.38 -10.40 14.25
N GLN A 53 -4.59 -10.13 12.94
CA GLN A 53 -4.51 -11.11 11.84
C GLN A 53 -3.07 -11.29 11.30
N GLY A 54 -2.06 -10.84 12.05
CA GLY A 54 -0.71 -10.60 11.52
C GLY A 54 0.02 -11.84 10.97
N GLY A 55 0.61 -11.72 9.77
CA GLY A 55 1.88 -12.42 9.47
C GLY A 55 2.13 -12.94 8.05
N GLY A 56 1.19 -12.89 7.11
CA GLY A 56 1.34 -13.61 5.83
C GLY A 56 2.14 -12.93 4.71
N ALA A 57 2.16 -11.60 4.66
CA ALA A 57 2.48 -10.89 3.42
C ALA A 57 3.99 -10.78 3.08
N PHE A 58 4.88 -10.89 4.07
CA PHE A 58 6.32 -10.59 3.86
C PHE A 58 7.00 -11.53 2.86
N LEU A 59 6.55 -12.79 2.76
CA LEU A 59 7.17 -13.80 1.89
C LEU A 59 6.72 -13.72 0.42
N GLY A 60 5.65 -12.98 0.10
CA GLY A 60 5.11 -12.88 -1.26
C GLY A 60 6.10 -12.38 -2.30
N ILE A 61 7.07 -11.54 -1.90
CA ILE A 61 8.12 -10.99 -2.78
C ILE A 61 9.01 -12.09 -3.41
N PHE A 62 9.27 -13.19 -2.69
CA PHE A 62 10.11 -14.27 -3.21
C PHE A 62 9.41 -15.01 -4.37
N CYS A 63 8.08 -15.08 -4.34
CA CYS A 63 7.27 -15.70 -5.39
C CYS A 63 7.25 -14.87 -6.69
N VAL A 64 7.41 -13.55 -6.62
CA VAL A 64 7.43 -12.67 -7.82
C VAL A 64 8.80 -12.50 -8.44
N MET A 65 9.89 -12.94 -7.78
CA MET A 65 11.27 -12.76 -8.25
C MET A 65 11.52 -13.25 -9.69
N PRO A 66 10.97 -14.41 -10.14
CA PRO A 66 11.12 -14.87 -11.52
C PRO A 66 10.43 -13.96 -12.56
N ILE A 67 9.40 -13.21 -12.17
CA ILE A 67 8.56 -12.41 -13.06
C ILE A 67 9.06 -10.95 -13.14
N LEU A 68 9.87 -10.50 -12.16
CA LEU A 68 10.40 -9.12 -12.12
C LEU A 68 11.05 -8.66 -13.43
N PRO A 69 11.86 -9.45 -14.16
CA PRO A 69 12.44 -9.01 -15.43
C PRO A 69 11.38 -8.70 -16.50
N LEU A 70 10.29 -9.48 -16.55
CA LEU A 70 9.19 -9.27 -17.48
C LEU A 70 8.41 -8.00 -17.12
N LEU A 71 8.13 -7.79 -15.82
CA LEU A 71 7.49 -6.57 -15.34
C LEU A 71 8.36 -5.32 -15.56
N GLY A 72 9.67 -5.44 -15.38
CA GLY A 72 10.59 -4.34 -15.65
C GLY A 72 10.66 -3.99 -17.13
N LEU A 73 10.60 -4.99 -18.02
CA LEU A 73 10.48 -4.76 -19.46
C LEU A 73 9.15 -4.08 -19.81
N LEU A 74 8.03 -4.56 -19.26
CA LEU A 74 6.70 -3.97 -19.45
C LEU A 74 6.67 -2.50 -18.98
N HIS A 75 7.25 -2.21 -17.82
CA HIS A 75 7.32 -0.86 -17.31
C HIS A 75 8.20 0.04 -18.20
N ALA A 76 9.33 -0.47 -18.69
CA ALA A 76 10.17 0.25 -19.64
C ALA A 76 9.41 0.56 -20.94
N THR A 77 8.66 -0.39 -21.49
CA THR A 77 7.91 -0.24 -22.75
C THR A 77 6.71 0.67 -22.61
N ALA A 78 5.92 0.52 -21.55
CA ALA A 78 4.66 1.22 -21.36
C ALA A 78 4.83 2.66 -20.84
N GLN A 79 5.95 2.97 -20.18
CA GLN A 79 6.11 4.26 -19.48
C GLN A 79 7.43 4.97 -19.79
N ILE A 80 8.58 4.31 -19.57
CA ILE A 80 9.88 5.00 -19.62
C ILE A 80 10.27 5.40 -21.05
N MET A 81 10.15 4.48 -22.00
CA MET A 81 10.58 4.74 -23.39
C MET A 81 9.63 5.69 -24.14
N PRO A 82 8.29 5.62 -23.96
CA PRO A 82 7.40 6.65 -24.47
C PRO A 82 7.68 8.02 -23.85
N ALA A 83 7.92 8.12 -22.53
CA ALA A 83 8.28 9.37 -21.86
C ALA A 83 9.58 9.98 -22.42
N ALA A 84 10.59 9.13 -22.64
CA ALA A 84 11.86 9.54 -23.22
C ALA A 84 11.69 10.00 -24.69
N THR A 85 10.75 9.39 -25.43
CA THR A 85 10.40 9.80 -26.80
C THR A 85 9.72 11.17 -26.79
N LEU A 86 8.76 11.40 -25.90
CA LEU A 86 8.10 12.70 -25.71
C LEU A 86 9.12 13.80 -25.38
N ALA A 87 10.08 13.51 -24.51
CA ALA A 87 11.12 14.46 -24.15
C ALA A 87 12.09 14.81 -25.30
N ARG A 88 12.28 13.90 -26.25
CA ARG A 88 13.00 14.16 -27.51
C ARG A 88 12.16 14.96 -28.50
N LEU A 89 10.84 14.99 -28.39
CA LEU A 89 9.95 15.80 -29.23
C LEU A 89 9.85 17.26 -28.75
N ARG A 90 10.47 17.62 -27.62
CA ARG A 90 10.39 18.97 -27.05
C ARG A 90 10.76 20.07 -28.07
N PRO A 91 10.01 21.18 -28.11
CA PRO A 91 10.35 22.33 -28.94
C PRO A 91 11.71 22.90 -28.54
N ARG A 92 12.52 23.31 -29.53
CA ARG A 92 13.85 23.90 -29.29
C ARG A 92 13.81 25.20 -28.47
N ALA A 93 12.66 25.88 -28.45
CA ALA A 93 12.44 27.12 -27.72
C ALA A 93 12.37 26.91 -26.20
N VAL A 94 12.01 25.71 -25.72
CA VAL A 94 11.85 25.47 -24.29
C VAL A 94 13.16 24.98 -23.70
N ARG A 95 13.80 25.82 -22.90
CA ARG A 95 15.05 25.51 -22.18
C ARG A 95 14.72 24.68 -20.94
N GLY A 96 15.54 23.66 -20.68
CA GLY A 96 15.42 22.84 -19.48
C GLY A 96 16.29 21.59 -19.58
N PRO A 97 16.65 20.98 -18.44
CA PRO A 97 17.41 19.75 -18.45
C PRO A 97 16.57 18.61 -19.01
N GLU A 98 17.17 17.74 -19.81
CA GLU A 98 16.47 16.64 -20.47
C GLU A 98 15.80 15.70 -19.47
N TRP A 99 16.40 15.47 -18.30
CA TRP A 99 15.81 14.61 -17.26
C TRP A 99 14.47 15.13 -16.74
N ALA A 100 14.26 16.45 -16.68
CA ALA A 100 12.99 17.03 -16.22
C ALA A 100 11.86 16.79 -17.23
N TRP A 101 12.18 16.83 -18.53
CA TRP A 101 11.24 16.47 -19.59
C TRP A 101 10.89 14.99 -19.60
N HIS A 102 11.86 14.12 -19.31
CA HIS A 102 11.61 12.69 -19.15
C HIS A 102 10.70 12.43 -17.95
N LEU A 103 10.96 13.11 -16.82
CA LEU A 103 10.18 12.96 -15.60
C LEU A 103 8.74 13.46 -15.81
N GLY A 104 8.57 14.65 -16.38
CA GLY A 104 7.24 15.18 -16.71
C GLY A 104 6.48 14.31 -17.71
N GLY A 105 7.16 13.78 -18.74
CA GLY A 105 6.55 12.82 -19.67
C GLY A 105 6.14 11.52 -19.00
N SER A 106 6.95 11.00 -18.07
CA SER A 106 6.66 9.79 -17.32
C SER A 106 5.48 9.98 -16.36
N ALA A 107 5.42 11.10 -15.65
CA ALA A 107 4.31 11.46 -14.79
C ALA A 107 3.00 11.65 -15.59
N LEU A 108 3.07 12.25 -16.78
CA LEU A 108 1.91 12.41 -17.66
C LEU A 108 1.37 11.05 -18.13
N ILE A 109 2.24 10.14 -18.55
CA ILE A 109 1.84 8.77 -18.92
C ILE A 109 1.26 8.03 -17.71
N GLY A 110 1.88 8.14 -16.54
CA GLY A 110 1.37 7.58 -15.29
C GLY A 110 -0.01 8.11 -14.93
N THR A 111 -0.26 9.41 -15.13
CA THR A 111 -1.59 10.01 -14.97
C THR A 111 -2.61 9.38 -15.91
N GLY A 112 -2.23 9.12 -17.16
CA GLY A 112 -3.06 8.41 -18.12
C GLY A 112 -3.40 6.98 -17.67
N TRP A 113 -2.43 6.25 -17.10
CA TRP A 113 -2.67 4.92 -16.54
C TRP A 113 -3.60 4.96 -15.33
N SER A 114 -3.46 5.95 -14.45
CA SER A 114 -4.38 6.15 -13.32
C SER A 114 -5.82 6.43 -13.79
N ALA A 115 -5.99 7.30 -14.79
CA ALA A 115 -7.29 7.59 -15.37
C ALA A 115 -7.92 6.35 -16.05
N LEU A 116 -7.12 5.54 -16.75
CA LEU A 116 -7.57 4.27 -17.30
C LEU A 116 -7.98 3.28 -16.20
N GLY A 117 -7.21 3.25 -15.10
CA GLY A 117 -7.48 2.42 -13.93
C GLY A 117 -8.84 2.73 -13.31
N TYR A 118 -9.13 4.02 -13.14
CA TYR A 118 -10.45 4.50 -12.71
C TYR A 118 -11.55 4.10 -13.69
N ALA A 119 -11.35 4.30 -14.99
CA ALA A 119 -12.38 4.02 -16.00
C ALA A 119 -12.73 2.53 -16.14
N LEU A 120 -11.76 1.64 -15.98
CA LEU A 120 -11.96 0.19 -16.17
C LEU A 120 -12.31 -0.54 -14.87
N TRP A 121 -11.78 -0.11 -13.73
CA TRP A 121 -11.89 -0.83 -12.46
C TRP A 121 -12.39 0.03 -11.30
N GLY A 122 -12.74 1.30 -11.52
CA GLY A 122 -13.25 2.18 -10.48
C GLY A 122 -12.22 2.57 -9.41
N TRP A 123 -10.93 2.35 -9.66
CA TRP A 123 -9.88 2.63 -8.68
C TRP A 123 -9.84 4.10 -8.26
N PRO A 124 -9.76 4.41 -6.95
CA PRO A 124 -9.64 5.78 -6.49
C PRO A 124 -8.41 6.46 -7.12
N VAL A 125 -8.66 7.56 -7.85
CA VAL A 125 -7.59 8.30 -8.54
C VAL A 125 -6.56 8.82 -7.54
N ALA A 126 -7.01 9.26 -6.37
CA ALA A 126 -6.14 9.77 -5.30
C ALA A 126 -5.09 8.74 -4.85
N ASP A 127 -5.47 7.46 -4.82
CA ASP A 127 -4.60 6.37 -4.36
C ASP A 127 -3.72 5.85 -5.51
N ALA A 128 -4.31 5.69 -6.70
CA ALA A 128 -3.61 5.15 -7.86
C ALA A 128 -2.58 6.13 -8.46
N LEU A 129 -2.88 7.43 -8.47
CA LEU A 129 -2.07 8.43 -9.15
C LEU A 129 -0.62 8.52 -8.62
N PRO A 130 -0.36 8.57 -7.30
CA PRO A 130 1.00 8.56 -6.77
C PRO A 130 1.82 7.35 -7.23
N TRP A 131 1.22 6.16 -7.30
CA TRP A 131 1.90 4.95 -7.76
C TRP A 131 2.26 5.05 -9.25
N PHE A 132 1.28 5.32 -10.11
CA PHE A 132 1.53 5.34 -11.56
C PHE A 132 2.41 6.52 -12.00
N ALA A 133 2.24 7.70 -11.41
CA ALA A 133 3.06 8.87 -11.72
C ALA A 133 4.46 8.79 -11.10
N GLY A 134 4.58 8.19 -9.90
CA GLY A 134 5.82 8.13 -9.14
C GLY A 134 6.76 7.01 -9.56
N VAL A 135 6.24 5.85 -9.98
CA VAL A 135 7.05 4.65 -10.27
C VAL A 135 8.10 4.88 -11.37
N GLY A 136 7.86 5.82 -12.30
CA GLY A 136 8.82 6.14 -13.34
C GLY A 136 9.97 7.06 -12.91
N ALA A 137 9.90 7.69 -11.74
CA ALA A 137 10.83 8.74 -11.34
C ALA A 137 12.26 8.22 -11.14
N LEU A 138 12.42 7.15 -10.36
CA LEU A 138 13.75 6.60 -10.03
C LEU A 138 14.50 6.07 -11.28
N PRO A 139 13.88 5.29 -12.20
CA PRO A 139 14.52 4.85 -13.44
C PRO A 139 14.89 6.03 -14.34
N VAL A 140 14.05 7.06 -14.45
CA VAL A 140 14.34 8.26 -15.23
C VAL A 140 15.58 8.98 -14.70
N LEU A 141 15.64 9.20 -13.39
CA LEU A 141 16.75 9.89 -12.74
C LEU A 141 18.06 9.07 -12.83
N LEU A 142 18.00 7.76 -12.61
CA LEU A 142 19.15 6.88 -12.77
C LEU A 142 19.63 6.79 -14.22
N LEU A 143 18.73 6.69 -15.19
CA LEU A 143 19.07 6.73 -16.61
C LEU A 143 19.80 8.03 -16.95
N ALA A 144 19.32 9.17 -16.47
CA ALA A 144 19.96 10.47 -16.69
C ALA A 144 21.37 10.54 -16.07
N ARG A 145 21.52 10.08 -14.82
CA ARG A 145 22.80 10.07 -14.08
C ARG A 145 23.84 9.13 -14.70
N LEU A 146 23.39 8.05 -15.34
CA LEU A 146 24.26 7.01 -15.91
C LEU A 146 24.54 7.20 -17.40
N ARG A 147 24.07 8.28 -18.02
CA ARG A 147 24.41 8.60 -19.42
C ARG A 147 25.92 8.73 -19.60
N GLY A 148 26.42 8.16 -20.70
CA GLY A 148 27.85 8.17 -21.04
C GLY A 148 28.71 7.16 -20.26
N ARG A 149 28.16 6.42 -19.29
CA ARG A 149 28.90 5.36 -18.58
C ARG A 149 28.98 4.09 -19.46
N PRO A 150 30.16 3.45 -19.58
CA PRO A 150 30.30 2.20 -20.32
C PRO A 150 29.80 1.02 -19.48
N TRP A 151 28.47 0.88 -19.37
CA TRP A 151 27.87 -0.33 -18.83
C TRP A 151 27.61 -1.30 -19.97
N GLY A 152 28.27 -2.46 -19.91
CA GLY A 152 27.89 -3.61 -20.71
C GLY A 152 26.44 -4.04 -20.39
N PRO A 153 25.78 -4.77 -21.31
CA PRO A 153 24.37 -5.14 -21.16
C PRO A 153 24.10 -5.90 -19.86
N TRP A 154 24.95 -6.86 -19.50
CA TRP A 154 24.84 -7.61 -18.24
C TRP A 154 25.23 -6.79 -17.00
N GLY A 155 26.14 -5.83 -17.17
CA GLY A 155 26.61 -4.97 -16.09
C GLY A 155 25.54 -4.02 -15.54
N ALA A 156 24.51 -3.70 -16.34
CA ALA A 156 23.34 -2.95 -15.88
C ALA A 156 22.44 -3.82 -15.00
N TRP A 157 22.14 -5.05 -15.43
CA TRP A 157 21.32 -6.01 -14.67
C TRP A 157 21.94 -6.36 -13.33
N LEU A 158 23.22 -6.72 -13.28
CA LEU A 158 23.92 -7.05 -12.04
C LEU A 158 23.93 -5.88 -11.03
N ARG A 159 24.18 -4.67 -11.51
CA ARG A 159 24.21 -3.47 -10.64
C ARG A 159 22.81 -3.10 -10.16
N SER A 160 21.81 -3.17 -11.03
CA SER A 160 20.42 -2.95 -10.65
C SER A 160 19.97 -3.98 -9.63
N ALA A 161 20.26 -5.28 -9.84
CA ALA A 161 19.93 -6.34 -8.89
C ALA A 161 20.63 -6.15 -7.54
N GLY A 162 21.93 -5.86 -7.55
CA GLY A 162 22.69 -5.61 -6.32
C GLY A 162 22.21 -4.37 -5.56
N ALA A 163 21.98 -3.26 -6.26
CA ALA A 163 21.44 -2.05 -5.64
C ALA A 163 20.01 -2.25 -5.11
N SER A 164 19.17 -2.97 -5.87
CA SER A 164 17.82 -3.36 -5.47
C SER A 164 17.84 -4.17 -4.19
N PHE A 165 18.66 -5.21 -4.14
CA PHE A 165 18.79 -6.08 -2.97
C PHE A 165 19.24 -5.29 -1.73
N VAL A 166 20.28 -4.46 -1.87
CA VAL A 166 20.77 -3.64 -0.74
C VAL A 166 19.70 -2.67 -0.26
N LEU A 167 19.06 -1.92 -1.17
CA LEU A 167 18.01 -0.99 -0.80
C LEU A 167 16.79 -1.71 -0.21
N PHE A 168 16.41 -2.86 -0.76
CA PHE A 168 15.29 -3.66 -0.25
C PHE A 168 15.58 -4.16 1.17
N VAL A 169 16.78 -4.67 1.44
CA VAL A 169 17.16 -5.11 2.79
C VAL A 169 17.19 -3.93 3.76
N VAL A 170 17.84 -2.82 3.39
CA VAL A 170 17.95 -1.65 4.27
C VAL A 170 16.57 -1.03 4.54
N CYS A 171 15.83 -0.71 3.49
CA CYS A 171 14.48 -0.15 3.62
C CYS A 171 13.52 -1.14 4.26
N GLY A 172 13.66 -2.44 3.98
CA GLY A 172 12.80 -3.49 4.52
C GLY A 172 12.99 -3.66 6.02
N VAL A 173 14.23 -3.67 6.50
CA VAL A 173 14.53 -3.67 7.95
C VAL A 173 13.99 -2.40 8.60
N SER A 174 14.20 -1.22 8.00
CA SER A 174 13.65 0.03 8.53
C SER A 174 12.12 0.03 8.55
N ALA A 175 11.48 -0.41 7.48
CA ALA A 175 10.03 -0.48 7.35
C ALA A 175 9.43 -1.49 8.35
N ALA A 176 10.02 -2.68 8.47
CA ALA A 176 9.61 -3.67 9.45
C ALA A 176 9.80 -3.16 10.88
N SER A 177 10.91 -2.46 11.16
CA SER A 177 11.09 -1.82 12.45
C SER A 177 10.04 -0.74 12.71
N LEU A 178 9.62 0.04 11.72
CA LEU A 178 8.57 1.05 11.90
C LEU A 178 7.19 0.41 12.08
N ALA A 179 6.90 -0.66 11.34
CA ALA A 179 5.65 -1.41 11.45
C ALA A 179 5.47 -2.04 12.83
N SER A 180 6.56 -2.51 13.45
CA SER A 180 6.52 -3.07 14.81
C SER A 180 6.30 -2.03 15.92
N HIS A 181 6.08 -0.75 15.59
CA HIS A 181 5.83 0.34 16.56
C HIS A 181 4.39 0.86 16.52
N TYR A 182 3.45 0.14 15.92
CA TYR A 182 2.05 0.49 16.11
C TYR A 182 1.68 0.32 17.60
N ASP A 183 1.22 1.40 18.20
CA ASP A 183 0.75 1.45 19.59
C ASP A 183 -0.75 1.79 19.56
N PRO A 184 -1.63 0.86 19.93
CA PRO A 184 -3.07 1.08 19.94
C PRO A 184 -3.45 2.30 20.80
N PRO A 185 -4.54 3.02 20.47
CA PRO A 185 -4.92 4.19 21.25
C PRO A 185 -5.35 3.80 22.67
N GLN A 186 -4.70 4.39 23.67
CA GLN A 186 -5.11 4.24 25.07
C GLN A 186 -6.31 5.16 25.35
N LEU A 187 -7.50 4.56 25.39
CA LEU A 187 -8.76 5.26 25.65
C LEU A 187 -9.16 5.10 27.12
N SER A 188 -9.43 6.23 27.79
CA SER A 188 -10.10 6.20 29.08
C SER A 188 -11.57 5.80 28.95
N GLU A 189 -12.19 5.32 30.03
CA GLU A 189 -13.63 5.00 30.06
C GLU A 189 -14.49 6.16 29.54
N GLY A 190 -14.15 7.40 29.92
CA GLY A 190 -14.88 8.58 29.46
C GLY A 190 -14.77 8.84 27.95
N GLN A 191 -13.69 8.40 27.30
CA GLN A 191 -13.53 8.45 25.85
C GLN A 191 -14.24 7.30 25.14
N LEU A 192 -14.44 6.17 25.81
CA LEU A 192 -15.20 5.02 25.29
C LEU A 192 -16.72 5.29 25.27
N VAL A 193 -17.22 6.14 26.17
CA VAL A 193 -18.63 6.54 26.18
C VAL A 193 -19.04 7.19 24.85
N GLY A 194 -20.15 6.75 24.29
CA GLY A 194 -20.73 7.31 23.06
C GLY A 194 -21.35 6.27 22.15
N ASP A 195 -21.68 6.69 20.92
CA ASP A 195 -22.26 5.84 19.89
C ASP A 195 -21.16 5.31 18.95
N TRP A 196 -20.95 4.01 18.99
CA TRP A 196 -20.06 3.26 18.10
C TRP A 196 -20.87 2.64 16.96
N ARG A 197 -20.47 2.89 15.72
CA ARG A 197 -21.25 2.50 14.53
C ARG A 197 -20.43 1.64 13.59
N GLY A 198 -21.01 0.51 13.17
CA GLY A 198 -20.45 -0.34 12.13
C GLY A 198 -20.99 -0.02 10.73
N ALA A 199 -20.28 -0.52 9.71
CA ALA A 199 -20.62 -0.28 8.30
C ALA A 199 -22.02 -0.77 7.92
N ASP A 200 -22.47 -1.87 8.54
CA ASP A 200 -23.78 -2.49 8.25
C ASP A 200 -24.93 -1.86 9.04
N GLY A 201 -24.68 -0.73 9.70
CA GLY A 201 -25.65 0.01 10.51
C GLY A 201 -25.88 -0.58 11.89
N SER A 202 -24.94 -1.38 12.41
CA SER A 202 -24.87 -1.75 13.81
C SER A 202 -24.57 -0.51 14.65
N VAL A 203 -25.16 -0.43 15.85
CA VAL A 203 -24.93 0.67 16.79
C VAL A 203 -24.75 0.09 18.19
N LEU A 204 -23.59 0.32 18.78
CA LEU A 204 -23.27 0.03 20.16
C LEU A 204 -23.15 1.36 20.92
N ARG A 205 -24.07 1.63 21.84
CA ARG A 205 -24.00 2.80 22.70
C ARG A 205 -23.43 2.39 24.05
N LEU A 206 -22.28 2.96 24.40
CA LEU A 206 -21.66 2.80 25.71
C LEU A 206 -22.02 4.01 26.56
N ALA A 207 -22.82 3.80 27.61
CA ALA A 207 -23.23 4.86 28.52
C ALA A 207 -22.26 5.00 29.71
N PRO A 208 -22.18 6.19 30.33
CA PRO A 208 -21.44 6.36 31.58
C PRO A 208 -21.96 5.41 32.65
N GLY A 209 -21.06 4.80 33.43
CA GLY A 209 -21.44 3.86 34.50
C GLY A 209 -21.66 2.42 34.04
N GLY A 210 -21.19 2.05 32.85
CA GLY A 210 -21.09 0.65 32.43
C GLY A 210 -22.36 0.05 31.85
N GLN A 211 -23.34 0.85 31.43
CA GLN A 211 -24.54 0.38 30.72
C GLN A 211 -24.32 0.42 29.21
N ALA A 212 -24.79 -0.60 28.48
CA ALA A 212 -24.68 -0.71 27.04
C ALA A 212 -26.06 -0.86 26.38
N GLU A 213 -26.27 -0.20 25.25
CA GLU A 213 -27.42 -0.45 24.36
C GLU A 213 -26.90 -0.94 23.01
N LEU A 214 -27.53 -1.98 22.47
CA LEU A 214 -27.12 -2.65 21.25
C LEU A 214 -28.24 -2.58 20.23
N THR A 215 -27.90 -2.25 18.99
CA THR A 215 -28.79 -2.35 17.83
C THR A 215 -28.05 -3.07 16.72
N ARG A 216 -28.48 -4.30 16.39
CA ARG A 216 -27.85 -5.23 15.45
C ARG A 216 -26.34 -5.32 15.64
N VAL A 217 -25.87 -5.39 16.88
CA VAL A 217 -24.44 -5.53 17.19
C VAL A 217 -24.08 -7.01 17.11
N PRO A 218 -23.04 -7.39 16.34
CA PRO A 218 -22.52 -8.76 16.35
C PRO A 218 -22.11 -9.20 17.75
N ALA A 219 -22.58 -10.37 18.19
CA ALA A 219 -22.17 -11.01 19.43
C ALA A 219 -21.88 -12.49 19.18
N HIS A 220 -20.93 -13.08 19.93
CA HIS A 220 -20.61 -14.50 19.83
C HIS A 220 -21.84 -15.36 20.14
N ASN A 221 -21.99 -16.48 19.42
CA ASN A 221 -23.09 -17.41 19.67
C ASN A 221 -22.76 -18.37 20.84
N ASP A 222 -23.78 -19.03 21.38
CA ASP A 222 -23.66 -19.93 22.53
C ASP A 222 -22.94 -21.26 22.24
N VAL A 223 -22.60 -21.53 20.98
CA VAL A 223 -22.43 -22.92 20.52
C VAL A 223 -20.98 -23.31 20.25
N ASP A 224 -20.10 -22.41 19.80
CA ASP A 224 -18.67 -22.69 19.61
C ASP A 224 -17.83 -21.40 19.63
N GLU A 225 -16.66 -21.38 20.31
CA GLU A 225 -15.69 -20.27 20.28
C GLU A 225 -15.18 -19.97 18.85
N ASP A 226 -15.27 -20.95 17.95
CA ASP A 226 -14.93 -20.86 16.52
C ASP A 226 -16.14 -20.47 15.64
N GLY A 227 -17.25 -20.05 16.25
CA GLY A 227 -18.59 -19.97 15.65
C GLY A 227 -19.05 -18.58 15.21
N ASP A 228 -19.88 -18.60 14.16
CA ASP A 228 -20.70 -17.50 13.59
C ASP A 228 -21.27 -16.51 14.63
N PHE A 229 -21.51 -15.26 14.26
CA PHE A 229 -22.07 -14.26 15.18
C PHE A 229 -23.59 -14.11 15.00
N SER A 230 -24.27 -13.70 16.07
CA SER A 230 -25.66 -13.25 16.00
C SER A 230 -25.73 -11.72 16.04
N LEU A 231 -26.64 -11.13 15.27
CA LEU A 231 -26.91 -9.69 15.33
C LEU A 231 -27.91 -9.41 16.45
N CYS A 232 -27.45 -8.75 17.51
CA CYS A 232 -28.21 -8.57 18.72
C CYS A 232 -28.71 -7.15 18.95
N ASP A 233 -29.96 -7.08 19.40
CA ASP A 233 -30.64 -5.88 19.86
C ASP A 233 -30.90 -6.03 21.38
N GLY A 234 -30.77 -4.96 22.14
CA GLY A 234 -31.12 -4.96 23.56
C GLY A 234 -30.24 -4.10 24.45
N THR A 235 -30.17 -4.46 25.73
CA THR A 235 -29.35 -3.82 26.74
C THR A 235 -28.34 -4.80 27.32
N GLY A 236 -27.31 -4.23 27.95
CA GLY A 236 -26.29 -4.99 28.64
C GLY A 236 -25.43 -4.09 29.51
N THR A 237 -24.29 -4.63 29.90
CA THR A 237 -23.25 -3.91 30.62
C THR A 237 -21.94 -3.95 29.85
N TRP A 238 -21.07 -2.97 30.10
CA TRP A 238 -19.73 -2.94 29.54
C TRP A 238 -18.69 -2.61 30.59
N THR A 239 -17.50 -3.17 30.44
CA THR A 239 -16.31 -2.84 31.22
C THR A 239 -15.13 -2.61 30.28
N ARG A 240 -14.26 -1.64 30.61
CA ARG A 240 -12.95 -1.54 29.97
C ARG A 240 -12.05 -2.57 30.64
N GLU A 241 -11.43 -3.41 29.84
CA GLU A 241 -10.41 -4.35 30.29
C GLU A 241 -9.06 -3.89 29.75
N GLU A 242 -8.04 -4.00 30.59
CA GLU A 242 -6.65 -3.83 30.18
C GLU A 242 -6.12 -5.19 29.73
N GLY A 243 -5.26 -5.20 28.69
CA GLY A 243 -4.75 -6.39 27.99
C GLY A 243 -4.93 -7.72 28.73
N ASN A 244 -5.72 -8.63 28.16
CA ASN A 244 -6.28 -9.77 28.90
C ASN A 244 -5.90 -11.15 28.34
N ASP A 245 -5.91 -12.14 29.23
CA ASP A 245 -5.77 -13.57 28.94
C ASP A 245 -6.99 -14.17 28.19
N PHE A 246 -8.04 -13.39 27.89
CA PHE A 246 -9.31 -13.91 27.35
C PHE A 246 -9.28 -14.14 25.83
N GLN A 247 -8.53 -13.35 25.07
CA GLN A 247 -8.51 -13.40 23.59
C GLN A 247 -7.09 -13.57 23.01
N ASN A 248 -6.10 -13.94 23.84
CA ASN A 248 -4.69 -13.94 23.44
C ASN A 248 -4.24 -12.62 22.78
N THR A 249 -4.80 -11.48 23.20
CA THR A 249 -4.43 -10.17 22.71
C THR A 249 -3.79 -9.35 23.82
N ASP A 250 -2.66 -8.73 23.52
CA ASP A 250 -1.97 -7.81 24.44
C ASP A 250 -2.65 -6.42 24.50
N ARG A 251 -3.81 -6.26 23.86
CA ARG A 251 -4.50 -4.99 23.67
C ARG A 251 -5.69 -4.80 24.62
N ASP A 252 -5.85 -3.56 25.07
CA ASP A 252 -7.04 -3.13 25.81
C ASP A 252 -8.30 -3.28 24.96
N GLY A 253 -9.44 -3.43 25.63
CA GLY A 253 -10.71 -3.66 24.97
C GLY A 253 -11.91 -3.32 25.84
N VAL A 254 -13.09 -3.50 25.24
CA VAL A 254 -14.37 -3.34 25.89
C VAL A 254 -15.07 -4.69 25.92
N LEU A 255 -15.26 -5.24 27.10
CA LEU A 255 -16.06 -6.44 27.29
C LEU A 255 -17.52 -6.06 27.45
N VAL A 256 -18.36 -6.48 26.50
CA VAL A 256 -19.81 -6.22 26.51
C VAL A 256 -20.54 -7.50 26.90
N ARG A 257 -21.37 -7.42 27.94
CA ARG A 257 -22.21 -8.52 28.45
C ARG A 257 -23.67 -8.19 28.22
N LEU A 258 -24.39 -9.03 27.48
CA LEU A 258 -25.82 -8.82 27.21
C LEU A 258 -26.69 -9.33 28.38
N ASP A 259 -27.81 -8.65 28.64
CA ASP A 259 -28.76 -9.06 29.68
C ASP A 259 -29.78 -10.14 29.21
N GLY A 260 -29.81 -10.40 27.89
CA GLY A 260 -30.76 -11.32 27.25
C GLY A 260 -30.10 -12.56 26.66
N GLU A 261 -30.89 -13.41 25.99
CA GLU A 261 -30.43 -14.66 25.35
C GLU A 261 -29.80 -14.44 23.96
N CYS A 262 -29.61 -13.19 23.52
CA CYS A 262 -28.99 -12.92 22.22
C CYS A 262 -27.47 -12.91 22.37
N GLY A 263 -26.86 -14.09 22.27
CA GLY A 263 -25.41 -14.26 22.26
C GLY A 263 -24.71 -14.09 23.61
N GLN A 264 -23.41 -14.38 23.61
CA GLN A 264 -22.52 -14.36 24.76
C GLN A 264 -21.81 -13.02 24.93
N GLU A 265 -21.05 -12.89 26.03
CA GLU A 265 -20.16 -11.75 26.21
C GLU A 265 -19.16 -11.63 25.05
N THR A 266 -18.95 -10.41 24.57
CA THR A 266 -18.10 -10.14 23.40
C THR A 266 -17.05 -9.11 23.75
N TYR A 267 -15.79 -9.48 23.54
CA TYR A 267 -14.65 -8.60 23.73
C TYR A 267 -14.37 -7.82 22.44
N TRP A 268 -14.53 -6.51 22.51
CA TRP A 268 -14.21 -5.58 21.43
C TRP A 268 -12.85 -4.95 21.69
N THR A 269 -11.84 -5.35 20.93
CA THR A 269 -10.47 -4.85 21.03
C THR A 269 -10.39 -3.41 20.54
N ILE A 270 -9.60 -2.58 21.22
CA ILE A 270 -9.36 -1.19 20.83
C ILE A 270 -8.28 -1.14 19.74
N GLY A 271 -8.59 -0.43 18.65
CA GLY A 271 -7.69 -0.21 17.52
C GLY A 271 -7.82 1.18 16.91
N GLY A 272 -7.27 1.35 15.71
CA GLY A 272 -7.30 2.60 14.97
C GLY A 272 -6.24 3.62 15.42
N THR A 273 -6.63 4.88 15.62
CA THR A 273 -5.69 5.94 16.04
C THR A 273 -6.26 6.78 17.16
N THR A 274 -5.43 7.53 17.89
CA THR A 274 -5.92 8.44 18.94
C THR A 274 -6.97 9.45 18.43
N LEU A 275 -6.90 9.84 17.16
CA LEU A 275 -7.84 10.78 16.54
C LEU A 275 -9.07 10.11 15.94
N LYS A 276 -8.98 8.82 15.62
CA LYS A 276 -10.04 8.01 15.00
C LYS A 276 -9.98 6.63 15.65
N PRO A 277 -10.47 6.50 16.88
CA PRO A 277 -10.44 5.23 17.58
C PRO A 277 -11.49 4.28 16.99
N GLU A 278 -11.18 2.99 17.08
CA GLU A 278 -12.00 1.91 16.56
C GLU A 278 -12.15 0.82 17.61
N LEU A 279 -13.30 0.15 17.59
CA LEU A 279 -13.54 -1.09 18.33
C LEU A 279 -13.72 -2.20 17.31
N PHE A 280 -12.94 -3.27 17.42
CA PHE A 280 -13.02 -4.38 16.49
C PHE A 280 -13.12 -5.72 17.18
N VAL A 281 -13.65 -6.70 16.47
CA VAL A 281 -13.70 -8.10 16.88
C VAL A 281 -13.61 -8.96 15.63
N LEU A 282 -12.91 -10.09 15.74
CA LEU A 282 -12.79 -11.10 14.70
C LEU A 282 -13.68 -12.29 15.09
N PHE A 283 -14.63 -12.66 14.24
CA PHE A 283 -15.47 -13.84 14.47
C PHE A 283 -15.01 -15.02 13.61
N GLY A 284 -15.02 -16.22 14.18
CA GLY A 284 -14.60 -17.44 13.49
C GLY A 284 -13.08 -17.66 13.50
N ASP A 285 -12.59 -18.46 12.55
CA ASP A 285 -11.17 -18.85 12.43
C ASP A 285 -10.25 -17.61 12.33
N PRO A 286 -9.22 -17.46 13.18
CA PRO A 286 -8.25 -16.35 13.09
C PRO A 286 -7.65 -16.13 11.69
N ASP A 287 -7.50 -17.17 10.87
CA ASP A 287 -6.92 -17.08 9.53
C ASP A 287 -7.93 -16.70 8.43
N ALA A 288 -9.23 -16.83 8.70
CA ALA A 288 -10.31 -16.67 7.70
C ALA A 288 -11.59 -16.00 8.26
N GLY A 289 -11.48 -15.40 9.43
CA GLY A 289 -12.60 -14.91 10.22
C GLY A 289 -13.19 -13.62 9.66
N GLU A 290 -14.39 -13.30 10.13
CA GLU A 290 -15.10 -12.11 9.74
C GLU A 290 -14.79 -10.95 10.70
N LEU A 291 -14.00 -9.98 10.21
CA LEU A 291 -13.63 -8.79 10.96
C LEU A 291 -14.80 -7.80 11.01
N ARG A 292 -15.19 -7.40 12.22
CA ARG A 292 -16.23 -6.40 12.49
C ARG A 292 -15.60 -5.19 13.18
N ILE A 293 -15.83 -4.00 12.60
CA ILE A 293 -15.28 -2.73 13.10
C ILE A 293 -16.43 -1.77 13.42
N LEU A 294 -16.35 -1.12 14.56
CA LEU A 294 -17.18 -0.02 14.99
C LEU A 294 -16.33 1.24 15.13
N THR A 295 -16.85 2.37 14.65
CA THR A 295 -16.19 3.67 14.71
C THR A 295 -17.00 4.66 15.54
N GLN A 296 -16.31 5.52 16.28
CA GLN A 296 -16.95 6.60 17.02
C GLN A 296 -17.28 7.76 16.06
N ARG A 297 -18.53 8.25 16.09
CA ARG A 297 -18.95 9.44 15.33
C ARG A 297 -19.54 10.51 16.22
#